data_AF-A0A7C6Z4V1-F1
#
_entry.id   AF-A0A7C6Z4V1-F1
#
_cell.length_a   1.000
_cell.length_b   1.000
_cell.length_c   1.000
_cell.angle_alpha   90.00
_cell.angle_beta   90.00
_cell.angle_gamma   90.00
#
_symmetry.space_group_name_H-M   'P 1'
#
loop_
_entity.id
_entity.type
_entity.pdbx_description
1 polymer ?
#
loop_
_entity_poly.entity_id
_entity_poly.type
_entity_poly.pdbx_seq_one_letter_code
_entity_poly.pdbx_strand_id
1 'polypeptide(L)'
;LEKTPDMLPTLKQAGVVDAGGQGFLIILSGWIAALEGQEIEEEEVRSAPQAEPQMMRGITAVEDLEFPYCTEFLVKGKNLQVEKIREGLMARGDSLLVVGTEEVVKIHVHVKNPGQILDYAIQWGSLHEVAIHNMLAQNEAMAHAQKMEEIPEENPERTGQEQEPDPREEKEHGIVAVAMGEGIAEVFKSLGVDEVIFGGQTMNPSTENLVEAVRKVPAKNVYILPNNGNIVMAARQVQDIVTDRNVFIIPTKSIPQGISALVNYNPYGEADENARNMEEGLSLIKSGEVTYAVRDSQFGDLEIKAGDVLGLVEDIIQVTGKERLQVAQETLSKMNWKEHDLLTVFYGEDVSEEQAEELRAWIEAEAPHIELELYPGHQPLYYYIFGVE
;
A
#
# COMPACT_ATOMS: atom_id res chain seq x y z
N LEU A 1 6.05 -16.47 -34.27
CA LEU A 1 6.13 -16.96 -32.88
C LEU A 1 7.41 -17.77 -32.64
N GLU A 2 7.72 -18.79 -33.43
CA GLU A 2 8.88 -19.68 -33.20
C GLU A 2 10.26 -18.99 -33.15
N LYS A 3 10.40 -17.79 -33.72
CA LYS A 3 11.64 -17.00 -33.67
C LYS A 3 11.71 -16.05 -32.47
N THR A 4 10.63 -15.85 -31.72
CA THR A 4 10.61 -14.93 -30.57
C THR A 4 11.55 -15.34 -29.44
N PRO A 5 11.84 -16.64 -29.19
CA PRO A 5 12.91 -17.04 -28.29
C PRO A 5 14.28 -16.49 -28.69
N ASP A 6 14.58 -16.33 -29.99
CA ASP A 6 15.89 -15.81 -30.45
C ASP A 6 15.97 -14.28 -30.45
N MET A 7 14.85 -13.57 -30.25
CA MET A 7 14.80 -12.11 -30.30
C MET A 7 15.04 -11.47 -28.94
N LEU A 8 14.78 -12.20 -27.84
CA LEU A 8 15.00 -11.74 -26.47
C LEU A 8 15.72 -12.84 -25.68
N PRO A 9 16.88 -12.54 -25.05
CA PRO A 9 17.63 -13.52 -24.28
C PRO A 9 16.81 -14.21 -23.18
N THR A 10 15.86 -13.50 -22.57
CA THR A 10 14.95 -14.00 -21.53
C THR A 10 14.01 -15.10 -22.03
N LEU A 11 13.48 -14.99 -23.26
CA LEU A 11 12.62 -16.01 -23.86
C LEU A 11 13.44 -17.24 -24.29
N LYS A 12 14.65 -17.03 -24.83
CA LYS A 12 15.58 -18.10 -25.18
C LYS A 12 15.93 -18.99 -23.99
N GLN A 13 16.18 -18.38 -22.85
CA GLN A 13 16.57 -19.06 -21.62
C GLN A 13 15.43 -19.86 -21.00
N ALA A 14 14.19 -19.36 -21.09
CA ALA A 14 13.02 -20.07 -20.60
C ALA A 14 12.53 -21.17 -21.56
N GLY A 15 13.04 -21.24 -22.79
CA GLY A 15 12.60 -22.21 -23.80
C GLY A 15 11.14 -22.02 -24.22
N VAL A 16 10.55 -20.88 -23.89
CA VAL A 16 9.16 -20.52 -24.18
C VAL A 16 9.13 -19.42 -25.23
N VAL A 17 8.04 -19.40 -25.98
CA VAL A 17 7.75 -18.32 -26.93
C VAL A 17 7.13 -17.14 -26.19
N ASP A 18 7.22 -15.96 -26.81
CA ASP A 18 6.58 -14.73 -26.31
C ASP A 18 5.08 -14.95 -26.02
N ALA A 19 4.68 -14.82 -24.75
CA ALA A 19 3.31 -15.09 -24.30
C ALA A 19 2.29 -14.11 -24.91
N GLY A 20 2.70 -12.86 -25.13
CA GLY A 20 1.86 -11.85 -25.81
C GLY A 20 1.61 -12.22 -27.27
N GLY A 21 2.66 -12.58 -28.01
CA GLY A 21 2.58 -13.05 -29.39
C GLY A 21 1.82 -14.37 -29.53
N GLN A 22 1.91 -15.26 -28.55
CA GLN A 22 1.12 -16.50 -28.52
C GLN A 22 -0.36 -16.22 -28.27
N GLY A 23 -0.69 -15.36 -27.30
CA GLY A 23 -2.06 -14.92 -27.04
C GLY A 23 -2.68 -14.22 -28.26
N PHE A 24 -1.92 -13.38 -28.95
CA PHE A 24 -2.38 -12.72 -30.17
C PHE A 24 -2.71 -13.73 -31.30
N LEU A 25 -1.89 -14.77 -31.47
CA LEU A 25 -2.19 -15.83 -32.45
C LEU A 25 -3.41 -16.66 -32.07
N ILE A 26 -3.63 -16.92 -30.78
CA ILE A 26 -4.83 -17.61 -30.30
C ILE A 26 -6.08 -16.79 -30.65
N ILE A 27 -6.07 -15.47 -30.39
CA ILE A 27 -7.17 -14.57 -30.75
C ILE A 27 -7.43 -14.59 -32.27
N LEU A 28 -6.38 -14.44 -33.08
CA LEU A 28 -6.51 -14.48 -34.54
C LEU A 28 -7.03 -15.83 -35.05
N SER A 29 -6.60 -16.94 -34.44
CA SER A 29 -7.07 -18.28 -34.79
C SER A 29 -8.56 -18.45 -34.48
N GLY A 30 -9.04 -17.90 -33.36
CA GLY A 30 -10.47 -17.87 -33.03
C GLY A 30 -11.29 -17.04 -34.01
N TRP A 31 -10.76 -15.89 -34.47
CA TRP A 31 -11.45 -15.07 -35.48
C TRP A 31 -11.50 -15.75 -36.85
N ILE A 32 -10.44 -16.42 -37.27
CA ILE A 32 -10.43 -17.18 -38.53
C ILE A 32 -11.41 -18.35 -38.43
N ALA A 33 -11.41 -19.10 -37.33
CA ALA A 33 -12.35 -20.19 -37.10
C ALA A 33 -13.81 -19.70 -37.16
N ALA A 34 -14.12 -18.56 -36.55
CA ALA A 34 -15.44 -17.95 -36.61
C ALA A 34 -15.84 -17.51 -38.05
N LEU A 35 -14.90 -16.94 -38.81
CA LEU A 35 -15.13 -16.54 -40.20
C LEU A 35 -15.28 -17.74 -41.16
N GLU A 36 -14.63 -18.85 -40.85
CA GLU A 36 -14.77 -20.12 -41.57
C GLU A 36 -16.00 -20.92 -41.13
N GLY A 37 -16.77 -20.41 -40.16
CA GLY A 37 -18.01 -21.01 -39.67
C GLY A 37 -17.79 -22.25 -38.79
N GLN A 38 -16.62 -22.37 -38.16
CA GLN A 38 -16.31 -23.42 -37.20
C GLN A 38 -16.86 -23.02 -35.82
N GLU A 39 -17.66 -23.90 -35.19
CA GLU A 39 -18.05 -23.75 -33.79
C GLU A 39 -16.88 -24.17 -32.91
N ILE A 40 -16.47 -23.28 -31.99
CA ILE A 40 -15.41 -23.55 -31.02
C ILE A 40 -16.10 -24.11 -29.78
N GLU A 41 -15.90 -25.39 -29.48
CA GLU A 41 -16.38 -26.00 -28.23
C GLU A 41 -15.55 -25.46 -27.05
N GLU A 42 -16.22 -25.00 -26.00
CA GLU A 42 -15.57 -24.62 -24.73
C GLU A 42 -15.04 -25.89 -24.05
N GLU A 43 -13.72 -26.10 -24.04
CA GLU A 43 -13.13 -27.13 -23.18
C GLU A 43 -13.02 -26.60 -21.74
N GLU A 44 -13.71 -27.27 -20.81
CA GLU A 44 -13.53 -27.08 -19.36
C GLU A 44 -12.07 -27.38 -18.98
N VAL A 45 -11.33 -26.34 -18.61
CA VAL A 45 -10.01 -26.46 -18.01
C VAL A 45 -10.15 -27.11 -16.63
N ARG A 46 -9.84 -28.41 -16.54
CA ARG A 46 -9.76 -29.13 -15.27
C ARG A 46 -8.67 -28.54 -14.38
N SER A 47 -9.08 -27.81 -13.36
CA SER A 47 -8.25 -27.41 -12.21
C SER A 47 -7.86 -28.67 -11.40
N ALA A 48 -6.58 -28.75 -11.02
CA ALA A 48 -6.07 -29.78 -10.13
C ALA A 48 -6.70 -29.69 -8.72
N PRO A 49 -6.72 -30.77 -7.92
CA PRO A 49 -7.52 -30.83 -6.69
C PRO A 49 -7.00 -29.84 -5.64
N GLN A 50 -7.87 -28.93 -5.22
CA GLN A 50 -7.67 -28.05 -4.08
C GLN A 50 -7.72 -28.86 -2.78
N ALA A 51 -6.69 -28.74 -1.94
CA ALA A 51 -6.80 -29.10 -0.54
C ALA A 51 -7.48 -27.94 0.20
N GLU A 52 -8.63 -28.19 0.81
CA GLU A 52 -9.33 -27.22 1.64
C GLU A 52 -8.46 -26.84 2.86
N PRO A 53 -8.23 -25.55 3.14
CA PRO A 53 -7.58 -25.13 4.37
C PRO A 53 -8.59 -25.14 5.51
N GLN A 54 -8.32 -25.93 6.54
CA GLN A 54 -8.99 -25.81 7.83
C GLN A 54 -8.63 -24.45 8.45
N MET A 55 -9.60 -23.55 8.53
CA MET A 55 -9.51 -22.33 9.34
C MET A 55 -9.25 -22.70 10.80
N MET A 56 -8.06 -22.35 11.29
CA MET A 56 -7.76 -22.37 12.72
C MET A 56 -8.32 -21.07 13.33
N ARG A 57 -9.46 -21.20 14.03
CA ARG A 57 -10.03 -20.14 14.87
C ARG A 57 -9.12 -19.86 16.08
N GLY A 58 -8.75 -18.59 16.26
CA GLY A 58 -8.13 -18.01 17.47
C GLY A 58 -7.16 -16.90 17.06
N ILE A 59 -7.20 -15.67 17.57
CA ILE A 59 -7.65 -15.15 18.88
C ILE A 59 -8.17 -13.72 18.64
N THR A 60 -9.43 -13.46 18.99
CA THR A 60 -9.92 -12.11 19.27
C THR A 60 -9.37 -11.67 20.62
N ALA A 61 -8.41 -10.76 20.64
CA ALA A 61 -8.07 -9.97 21.82
C ALA A 61 -8.27 -8.50 21.46
N VAL A 62 -9.28 -7.90 22.05
CA VAL A 62 -9.45 -6.45 22.13
C VAL A 62 -8.29 -5.95 22.99
N GLU A 63 -7.24 -5.44 22.37
CA GLU A 63 -6.18 -4.75 23.11
C GLU A 63 -6.66 -3.33 23.43
N ASP A 64 -6.62 -3.00 24.73
CA ASP A 64 -6.90 -1.66 25.25
C ASP A 64 -5.96 -0.64 24.58
N LEU A 65 -6.49 0.20 23.67
CA LEU A 65 -5.73 1.36 23.21
C LEU A 65 -5.61 2.36 24.37
N GLU A 66 -4.40 2.50 24.91
CA GLU A 66 -4.09 3.48 25.96
C GLU A 66 -4.38 4.93 25.50
N PHE A 67 -4.35 5.20 24.19
CA PHE A 67 -4.61 6.51 23.56
C PHE A 67 -5.73 6.42 22.50
N PRO A 68 -7.01 6.62 22.89
CA PRO A 68 -8.14 6.33 22.02
C PRO A 68 -8.43 7.38 20.94
N TYR A 69 -7.80 8.56 20.98
CA TYR A 69 -8.06 9.64 20.03
C TYR A 69 -6.87 9.94 19.15
N CYS A 70 -7.04 9.79 17.83
CA CYS A 70 -6.14 10.39 16.85
C CYS A 70 -6.50 11.87 16.68
N THR A 71 -5.52 12.77 16.85
CA THR A 71 -5.71 14.22 16.74
C THR A 71 -4.74 14.81 15.71
N GLU A 72 -5.29 15.39 14.66
CA GLU A 72 -4.57 15.97 13.53
C GLU A 72 -4.94 17.44 13.36
N PHE A 73 -3.95 18.31 13.13
CA PHE A 73 -4.20 19.73 12.88
C PHE A 73 -2.97 20.46 12.31
N LEU A 74 -3.22 21.64 11.74
CA LEU A 74 -2.19 22.58 11.32
C LEU A 74 -2.05 23.74 12.31
N VAL A 75 -0.83 24.16 12.58
CA VAL A 75 -0.50 25.39 13.30
C VAL A 75 0.10 26.38 12.33
N LYS A 76 -0.55 27.54 12.14
CA LYS A 76 -0.02 28.65 11.32
C LYS A 76 0.42 29.80 12.21
N GLY A 77 1.65 30.28 12.03
CA GLY A 77 2.29 31.27 12.89
C GLY A 77 3.43 32.01 12.20
N LYS A 78 4.23 32.74 12.99
CA LYS A 78 5.47 33.37 12.53
C LYS A 78 6.61 32.89 13.42
N ASN A 79 7.68 32.35 12.82
CA ASN A 79 8.83 31.81 13.55
C ASN A 79 8.48 30.61 14.45
N LEU A 80 7.71 29.66 13.90
CA LEU A 80 7.39 28.39 14.54
C LEU A 80 8.66 27.56 14.72
N GLN A 81 8.96 27.17 15.97
CA GLN A 81 10.11 26.34 16.29
C GLN A 81 9.68 24.87 16.31
N VAL A 82 9.69 24.24 15.14
CA VAL A 82 9.22 22.86 14.90
C VAL A 82 9.81 21.88 15.93
N GLU A 83 11.13 21.97 16.17
CA GLU A 83 11.83 21.17 17.19
C GLU A 83 11.23 21.30 18.60
N LYS A 84 10.95 22.52 19.05
CA LYS A 84 10.39 22.76 20.39
C LYS A 84 8.93 22.34 20.50
N ILE A 85 8.19 22.47 19.43
CA ILE A 85 6.80 21.99 19.33
C ILE A 85 6.80 20.46 19.47
N ARG A 86 7.71 19.78 18.77
CA ARG A 86 7.88 18.33 18.85
C ARG A 86 8.26 17.87 20.25
N GLU A 87 9.32 18.45 20.83
CA GLU A 87 9.77 18.13 22.20
C GLU A 87 8.65 18.30 23.24
N GLY A 88 7.83 19.35 23.11
CA GLY A 88 6.72 19.61 24.03
C GLY A 88 5.54 18.65 23.90
N LEU A 89 5.43 17.97 22.76
CA LEU A 89 4.36 17.01 22.44
C LEU A 89 4.78 15.55 22.63
N MET A 90 6.08 15.24 22.54
CA MET A 90 6.63 13.88 22.73
C MET A 90 6.20 13.24 24.06
N ALA A 91 6.04 14.04 25.12
CA ALA A 91 5.64 13.54 26.44
C ALA A 91 4.11 13.39 26.62
N ARG A 92 3.30 13.68 25.60
CA ARG A 92 1.83 13.85 25.73
C ARG A 92 1.00 12.83 24.95
N GLY A 93 1.63 11.97 24.15
CA GLY A 93 0.96 10.95 23.33
C GLY A 93 1.97 10.01 22.68
N ASP A 94 1.46 9.05 21.91
CA ASP A 94 2.22 8.18 21.02
C ASP A 94 1.96 8.53 19.54
N SER A 95 2.76 7.97 18.63
CA SER A 95 2.66 8.20 17.16
C SER A 95 2.63 9.69 16.78
N LEU A 96 3.60 10.47 17.32
CA LEU A 96 3.70 11.92 17.09
C LEU A 96 4.41 12.22 15.76
N LEU A 97 3.70 12.85 14.83
CA LEU A 97 4.25 13.51 13.64
C LEU A 97 4.23 15.03 13.84
N VAL A 98 5.37 15.70 13.65
CA VAL A 98 5.44 17.17 13.64
C VAL A 98 6.32 17.60 12.47
N VAL A 99 5.70 17.99 11.37
CA VAL A 99 6.39 18.35 10.12
C VAL A 99 5.98 19.73 9.64
N GLY A 100 6.92 20.52 9.12
CA GLY A 100 6.59 21.83 8.57
C GLY A 100 7.74 22.83 8.58
N THR A 101 7.39 24.10 8.46
CA THR A 101 8.30 25.24 8.35
C THR A 101 8.07 26.23 9.49
N GLU A 102 8.85 27.32 9.51
CA GLU A 102 8.67 28.43 10.46
C GLU A 102 7.32 29.17 10.33
N GLU A 103 6.54 28.89 9.28
CA GLU A 103 5.23 29.54 9.03
C GLU A 103 4.04 28.60 9.24
N VAL A 104 4.20 27.30 8.95
CA VAL A 104 3.14 26.28 9.06
C VAL A 104 3.70 24.96 9.55
N VAL A 105 3.07 24.34 10.55
CA VAL A 105 3.44 23.02 11.10
C VAL A 105 2.21 22.10 11.12
N LYS A 106 2.30 20.91 10.55
CA LYS A 106 1.31 19.84 10.63
C LYS A 106 1.65 18.91 11.79
N ILE A 107 0.64 18.57 12.58
CA ILE A 107 0.77 17.73 13.77
C ILE A 107 -0.24 16.58 13.68
N HIS A 108 0.24 15.35 13.86
CA HIS A 108 -0.56 14.15 14.08
C HIS A 108 -0.13 13.54 15.41
N VAL A 109 -1.05 13.22 16.31
CA VAL A 109 -0.70 12.56 17.57
C VAL A 109 -1.87 11.75 18.12
N HIS A 110 -1.57 10.59 18.69
CA HIS A 110 -2.54 9.78 19.41
C HIS A 110 -2.52 10.15 20.89
N VAL A 111 -3.68 10.53 21.43
CA VAL A 111 -3.79 11.07 22.79
C VAL A 111 -5.02 10.60 23.54
N LYS A 112 -4.93 10.67 24.88
CA LYS A 112 -6.07 10.46 25.78
C LYS A 112 -7.04 11.64 25.77
N ASN A 113 -6.52 12.85 25.55
CA ASN A 113 -7.30 14.08 25.59
C ASN A 113 -6.81 15.07 24.50
N PRO A 114 -7.49 15.11 23.34
CA PRO A 114 -7.20 16.04 22.25
C PRO A 114 -7.12 17.51 22.71
N GLY A 115 -7.96 17.92 23.66
CA GLY A 115 -8.00 19.30 24.15
C GLY A 115 -6.67 19.79 24.73
N GLN A 116 -5.91 18.91 25.41
CA GLN A 116 -4.62 19.29 25.98
C GLN A 116 -3.55 19.59 24.93
N ILE A 117 -3.66 18.94 23.77
CA ILE A 117 -2.74 19.15 22.65
C ILE A 117 -3.10 20.43 21.91
N LEU A 118 -4.40 20.63 21.65
CA LEU A 118 -4.89 21.85 21.01
C LEU A 118 -4.58 23.10 21.85
N ASP A 119 -4.76 23.03 23.18
CA ASP A 119 -4.42 24.11 24.10
C ASP A 119 -2.92 24.46 24.09
N TYR A 120 -2.05 23.45 23.92
CA TYR A 120 -0.61 23.67 23.78
C TYR A 120 -0.28 24.31 22.44
N ALA A 121 -0.86 23.81 21.35
CA ALA A 121 -0.59 24.27 19.99
C ALA A 121 -1.03 25.73 19.73
N ILE A 122 -2.11 26.19 20.36
CA ILE A 122 -2.57 27.60 20.28
C ILE A 122 -1.51 28.59 20.79
N GLN A 123 -0.58 28.16 21.66
CA GLN A 123 0.48 29.03 22.18
C GLN A 123 1.51 29.40 21.10
N TRP A 124 1.63 28.59 20.05
CA TRP A 124 2.58 28.77 18.96
C TRP A 124 1.98 29.51 17.76
N GLY A 125 0.67 29.40 17.55
CA GLY A 125 -0.01 30.02 16.42
C GLY A 125 -1.51 29.76 16.40
N SER A 126 -2.14 30.08 15.28
CA SER A 126 -3.56 29.75 15.04
C SER A 126 -3.72 28.30 14.58
N LEU A 127 -4.73 27.60 15.11
CA LEU A 127 -5.10 26.26 14.67
C LEU A 127 -5.94 26.31 13.40
N HIS A 128 -5.64 25.41 12.47
CA HIS A 128 -6.39 25.19 11.23
C HIS A 128 -6.58 23.68 11.04
N GLU A 129 -7.64 23.29 10.31
CA GLU A 129 -7.84 21.92 9.83
C GLU A 129 -7.77 20.86 10.96
N VAL A 130 -8.46 21.12 12.08
CA VAL A 130 -8.49 20.23 13.24
C VAL A 130 -9.42 19.03 12.98
N ALA A 131 -8.86 17.83 12.97
CA ALA A 131 -9.59 16.56 12.91
C ALA A 131 -9.29 15.72 14.16
N ILE A 132 -10.34 15.12 14.74
CA ILE A 132 -10.23 14.27 15.93
C ILE A 132 -11.07 13.01 15.70
N HIS A 133 -10.42 11.85 15.75
CA HIS A 133 -11.04 10.55 15.49
C HIS A 133 -10.95 9.64 16.72
N ASN A 134 -12.06 8.98 17.09
CA ASN A 134 -12.07 7.97 18.14
C ASN A 134 -11.81 6.59 17.54
N MET A 135 -10.61 6.05 17.78
CA MET A 135 -10.17 4.79 17.20
C MET A 135 -10.92 3.57 17.77
N LEU A 136 -11.37 3.63 19.03
CA LEU A 136 -12.17 2.55 19.63
C LEU A 136 -13.54 2.41 18.96
N ALA A 137 -14.20 3.54 18.70
CA ALA A 137 -15.50 3.54 18.01
C ALA A 137 -15.39 3.03 16.56
N GLN A 138 -14.26 3.29 15.90
CA GLN A 138 -13.97 2.80 14.56
C GLN A 138 -13.73 1.28 14.54
N ASN A 139 -13.00 0.75 15.50
CA ASN A 139 -12.78 -0.70 15.66
C ASN A 139 -14.07 -1.46 16.02
N GLU A 140 -14.93 -0.89 16.88
CA GLU A 140 -16.23 -1.50 17.22
C GLU A 140 -17.18 -1.57 16.01
N ALA A 141 -17.18 -0.55 15.15
CA ALA A 141 -17.97 -0.53 13.92
C ALA A 141 -17.52 -1.63 12.93
N MET A 142 -16.21 -1.87 12.82
CA MET A 142 -15.65 -2.94 11.99
C MET A 142 -15.95 -4.34 12.54
N ALA A 143 -15.90 -4.52 13.87
CA ALA A 143 -16.24 -5.79 14.52
C ALA A 143 -17.75 -6.13 14.43
N HIS A 144 -18.63 -5.12 14.37
CA HIS A 144 -20.06 -5.31 14.15
C HIS A 144 -20.40 -5.71 12.71
N ALA A 145 -19.65 -5.20 11.72
CA ALA A 145 -19.81 -5.58 10.31
C ALA A 145 -19.45 -7.05 10.06
N GLN A 146 -18.41 -7.58 10.71
CA GLN A 146 -17.97 -8.97 10.56
C GLN A 146 -18.93 -10.00 11.17
N LYS A 147 -19.77 -9.62 12.14
CA LYS A 147 -20.77 -10.52 12.76
C LYS A 147 -22.04 -10.73 11.92
N MET A 148 -22.27 -9.95 10.87
CA MET A 148 -23.45 -10.08 10.01
C MET A 148 -23.30 -11.13 8.89
N GLU A 149 -22.11 -11.73 8.71
CA GLU A 149 -21.83 -12.72 7.65
C GLU A 149 -21.91 -14.20 8.10
N GLU A 150 -22.11 -14.50 9.39
CA GLU A 150 -22.30 -15.88 9.89
C GLU A 150 -23.75 -16.15 10.37
N ILE A 151 -24.71 -16.34 9.46
CA ILE A 151 -25.98 -17.05 9.78
C ILE A 151 -26.34 -18.01 8.62
N PRO A 152 -26.42 -19.34 8.84
CA PRO A 152 -26.90 -20.28 7.84
C PRO A 152 -28.42 -20.17 7.63
N GLU A 153 -28.84 -20.24 6.37
CA GLU A 153 -30.23 -20.30 5.92
C GLU A 153 -31.01 -21.47 6.55
N GLU A 154 -32.15 -21.19 7.21
CA GLU A 154 -33.31 -22.09 7.25
C GLU A 154 -34.56 -21.40 7.85
N ASN A 155 -35.41 -20.88 6.96
CA ASN A 155 -36.89 -20.93 6.90
C ASN A 155 -37.53 -19.64 6.35
N PRO A 156 -38.50 -19.76 5.43
CA PRO A 156 -39.14 -18.63 4.77
C PRO A 156 -40.29 -18.09 5.63
N GLU A 157 -40.57 -16.80 5.46
CA GLU A 157 -41.65 -15.98 6.05
C GLU A 157 -41.15 -14.93 7.03
N ARG A 158 -40.54 -13.87 6.47
CA ARG A 158 -40.64 -12.51 7.01
C ARG A 158 -40.46 -11.53 5.87
N THR A 159 -41.58 -10.93 5.47
CA THR A 159 -41.64 -9.67 4.74
C THR A 159 -40.84 -8.62 5.50
N GLY A 160 -39.63 -8.33 5.04
CA GLY A 160 -38.78 -7.26 5.52
C GLY A 160 -38.09 -6.69 4.30
N GLN A 161 -38.35 -5.42 4.04
CA GLN A 161 -37.80 -4.67 2.93
C GLN A 161 -36.27 -4.84 2.91
N GLU A 162 -35.74 -5.22 1.75
CA GLU A 162 -34.34 -5.00 1.42
C GLU A 162 -34.06 -3.52 1.70
N GLN A 163 -33.35 -3.24 2.79
CA GLN A 163 -32.80 -1.92 3.02
C GLN A 163 -31.70 -1.77 1.98
N GLU A 164 -31.99 -0.99 0.95
CA GLU A 164 -30.98 -0.37 0.09
C GLU A 164 -29.84 0.16 0.97
N PRO A 165 -28.58 0.02 0.53
CA PRO A 165 -27.46 0.57 1.27
C PRO A 165 -27.72 2.06 1.53
N ASP A 166 -27.59 2.45 2.79
CA ASP A 166 -27.65 3.83 3.26
C ASP A 166 -26.93 4.73 2.24
N PRO A 167 -27.56 5.79 1.70
CA PRO A 167 -26.91 6.69 0.75
C PRO A 167 -25.76 7.38 1.49
N ARG A 168 -24.57 6.76 1.44
CA ARG A 168 -23.31 7.36 1.84
C ARG A 168 -23.25 8.69 1.11
N GLU A 169 -23.23 9.79 1.86
CA GLU A 169 -23.11 11.13 1.28
C GLU A 169 -21.94 11.11 0.30
N GLU A 170 -22.23 11.43 -0.97
CA GLU A 170 -21.24 11.39 -2.04
C GLU A 170 -20.11 12.37 -1.70
N LYS A 171 -18.92 11.85 -1.43
CA LYS A 171 -17.73 12.64 -1.11
C LYS A 171 -17.23 13.35 -2.36
N GLU A 172 -16.53 14.47 -2.17
CA GLU A 172 -15.87 15.15 -3.28
C GLU A 172 -14.68 14.32 -3.81
N HIS A 173 -13.95 13.67 -2.90
CA HIS A 173 -12.78 12.87 -3.20
C HIS A 173 -12.84 11.52 -2.50
N GLY A 174 -12.24 10.51 -3.13
CA GLY A 174 -11.99 9.21 -2.53
C GLY A 174 -10.73 8.56 -3.08
N ILE A 175 -10.18 7.60 -2.34
CA ILE A 175 -8.89 6.99 -2.66
C ILE A 175 -9.00 5.46 -2.64
N VAL A 176 -8.42 4.84 -3.66
CA VAL A 176 -8.25 3.39 -3.78
C VAL A 176 -6.75 3.10 -3.79
N ALA A 177 -6.28 2.24 -2.89
CA ALA A 177 -4.88 1.83 -2.87
C ALA A 177 -4.75 0.32 -3.01
N VAL A 178 -3.70 -0.13 -3.71
CA VAL A 178 -3.30 -1.54 -3.67
C VAL A 178 -2.29 -1.73 -2.56
N ALA A 179 -2.50 -2.74 -1.71
CA ALA A 179 -1.60 -3.07 -0.62
C ALA A 179 -1.13 -4.53 -0.71
N MET A 180 0.03 -4.77 -0.12
CA MET A 180 0.56 -6.12 0.09
C MET A 180 0.68 -6.38 1.60
N GLY A 181 -0.18 -7.22 2.16
CA GLY A 181 -0.19 -7.48 3.60
C GLY A 181 -1.13 -6.58 4.40
N GLU A 182 -1.60 -7.11 5.52
CA GLU A 182 -2.64 -6.47 6.35
C GLU A 182 -2.12 -5.21 7.04
N GLY A 183 -0.88 -5.22 7.53
CA GLY A 183 -0.29 -4.06 8.21
C GLY A 183 -0.10 -2.86 7.27
N ILE A 184 0.31 -3.10 6.02
CA ILE A 184 0.36 -2.03 5.01
C ILE A 184 -1.04 -1.51 4.67
N ALA A 185 -2.05 -2.39 4.62
CA ALA A 185 -3.43 -1.98 4.40
C ALA A 185 -3.98 -1.12 5.56
N GLU A 186 -3.59 -1.42 6.80
CA GLU A 186 -3.93 -0.61 7.98
C GLU A 186 -3.30 0.78 7.91
N VAL A 187 -2.04 0.88 7.50
CA VAL A 187 -1.37 2.17 7.28
C VAL A 187 -2.07 2.99 6.20
N PHE A 188 -2.47 2.38 5.09
CA PHE A 188 -3.23 3.09 4.07
C PHE A 188 -4.61 3.57 4.58
N LYS A 189 -5.32 2.73 5.32
CA LYS A 189 -6.60 3.11 5.92
C LYS A 189 -6.45 4.24 6.95
N SER A 190 -5.39 4.24 7.75
CA SER A 190 -5.13 5.31 8.72
C SER A 190 -4.78 6.64 8.05
N LEU A 191 -4.19 6.60 6.85
CA LEU A 191 -3.94 7.75 5.99
C LEU A 191 -5.16 8.20 5.16
N GLY A 192 -6.34 7.61 5.40
CA GLY A 192 -7.60 8.05 4.80
C GLY A 192 -7.93 7.39 3.44
N VAL A 193 -7.32 6.26 3.10
CA VAL A 193 -7.72 5.47 1.93
C VAL A 193 -9.10 4.83 2.17
N ASP A 194 -10.02 5.00 1.22
CA ASP A 194 -11.40 4.51 1.34
C ASP A 194 -11.53 3.02 1.03
N GLU A 195 -10.81 2.51 0.04
CA GLU A 195 -10.81 1.10 -0.35
C GLU A 195 -9.38 0.60 -0.57
N VAL A 196 -9.02 -0.49 0.11
CA VAL A 196 -7.74 -1.16 -0.08
C VAL A 196 -7.95 -2.49 -0.79
N ILE A 197 -7.22 -2.71 -1.87
CA ILE A 197 -7.27 -3.92 -2.67
C ILE A 197 -6.03 -4.75 -2.38
N PHE A 198 -6.23 -6.02 -2.07
CA PHE A 198 -5.16 -7.01 -2.03
C PHE A 198 -5.03 -7.64 -3.41
N GLY A 199 -3.81 -7.73 -3.95
CA GLY A 199 -3.58 -8.27 -5.30
C GLY A 199 -3.71 -9.80 -5.44
N GLY A 200 -4.40 -10.47 -4.51
CA GLY A 200 -4.58 -11.92 -4.49
C GLY A 200 -3.25 -12.70 -4.43
N GLN A 201 -3.23 -13.94 -4.93
CA GLN A 201 -2.03 -14.80 -4.90
C GLN A 201 -0.83 -14.22 -5.65
N THR A 202 -1.08 -13.39 -6.66
CA THR A 202 -0.01 -12.80 -7.48
C THR A 202 0.40 -11.41 -6.99
N MET A 203 -0.25 -10.89 -5.94
CA MET A 203 -0.12 -9.52 -5.44
C MET A 203 -0.38 -8.43 -6.50
N ASN A 204 -0.99 -8.79 -7.63
CA ASN A 204 -1.41 -7.88 -8.70
C ASN A 204 -2.92 -8.07 -8.96
N PRO A 205 -3.78 -7.10 -8.57
CA PRO A 205 -5.21 -7.17 -8.84
C PRO A 205 -5.48 -7.05 -10.35
N SER A 206 -6.58 -7.66 -10.80
CA SER A 206 -7.04 -7.49 -12.17
C SER A 206 -7.65 -6.10 -12.40
N THR A 207 -7.75 -5.67 -13.67
CA THR A 207 -8.47 -4.43 -14.03
C THR A 207 -9.91 -4.44 -13.48
N GLU A 208 -10.60 -5.60 -13.50
CA GLU A 208 -11.96 -5.73 -12.96
C GLU A 208 -11.99 -5.45 -11.45
N ASN A 209 -11.02 -5.96 -10.68
CA ASN A 209 -10.96 -5.69 -9.23
C ASN A 209 -10.74 -4.21 -8.94
N LEU A 210 -9.92 -3.52 -9.75
CA LEU A 210 -9.74 -2.07 -9.62
C LEU A 210 -11.03 -1.30 -9.94
N VAL A 211 -11.77 -1.72 -10.98
CA VAL A 211 -13.06 -1.13 -11.35
C VAL A 211 -14.10 -1.32 -10.24
N GLU A 212 -14.21 -2.53 -9.69
CA GLU A 212 -15.12 -2.83 -8.58
C GLU A 212 -14.79 -1.98 -7.35
N ALA A 213 -13.51 -1.86 -6.99
CA ALA A 213 -13.06 -1.03 -5.89
C ALA A 213 -13.41 0.45 -6.07
N VAL A 214 -13.15 1.01 -7.25
CA VAL A 214 -13.54 2.39 -7.57
C VAL A 214 -15.05 2.60 -7.44
N ARG A 215 -15.86 1.62 -7.87
CA ARG A 215 -17.33 1.70 -7.76
C ARG A 215 -17.82 1.68 -6.32
N LYS A 216 -17.15 0.97 -5.41
CA LYS A 216 -17.49 0.92 -3.98
C LYS A 216 -17.24 2.23 -3.23
N VAL A 217 -16.36 3.09 -3.75
CA VAL A 217 -16.03 4.39 -3.16
C VAL A 217 -17.05 5.44 -3.62
N PRO A 218 -17.93 5.96 -2.75
CA PRO A 218 -18.96 6.93 -3.14
C PRO A 218 -18.35 8.33 -3.24
N ALA A 219 -17.55 8.59 -4.27
CA ALA A 219 -16.91 9.87 -4.50
C ALA A 219 -16.90 10.29 -5.97
N LYS A 220 -16.94 11.62 -6.21
CA LYS A 220 -16.91 12.20 -7.57
C LYS A 220 -15.53 12.09 -8.23
N ASN A 221 -14.47 12.26 -7.44
CA ASN A 221 -13.09 12.17 -7.91
C ASN A 221 -12.39 11.03 -7.14
N VAL A 222 -11.96 9.99 -7.85
CA VAL A 222 -11.31 8.83 -7.25
C VAL A 222 -9.86 8.73 -7.70
N TYR A 223 -8.93 8.70 -6.74
CA TYR A 223 -7.50 8.50 -6.99
C TYR A 223 -7.15 7.03 -6.81
N ILE A 224 -6.41 6.45 -7.75
CA ILE A 224 -5.89 5.09 -7.64
C ILE A 224 -4.38 5.14 -7.38
N LEU A 225 -3.93 4.46 -6.33
CA LEU A 225 -2.52 4.24 -5.97
C LEU A 225 -2.15 2.76 -6.27
N PRO A 226 -1.54 2.47 -7.43
CA PRO A 226 -1.20 1.10 -7.82
C PRO A 226 -0.14 0.46 -6.92
N ASN A 227 0.79 1.24 -6.40
CA ASN A 227 1.88 0.86 -5.48
C ASN A 227 2.74 -0.35 -5.94
N ASN A 228 2.64 -0.72 -7.21
CA ASN A 228 3.43 -1.73 -7.88
C ASN A 228 3.52 -1.35 -9.37
N GLY A 229 4.73 -1.33 -9.93
CA GLY A 229 4.96 -0.98 -11.33
C GLY A 229 4.16 -1.82 -12.33
N ASN A 230 3.84 -3.07 -12.00
CA ASN A 230 3.07 -3.97 -12.87
C ASN A 230 1.58 -3.65 -12.91
N ILE A 231 1.05 -2.92 -11.92
CA ILE A 231 -0.38 -2.60 -11.80
C ILE A 231 -0.71 -1.29 -12.53
N VAL A 232 0.26 -0.39 -12.72
CA VAL A 232 0.04 0.95 -13.29
C VAL A 232 -0.69 0.89 -14.64
N MET A 233 -0.39 -0.09 -15.50
CA MET A 233 -1.07 -0.24 -16.79
C MET A 233 -2.55 -0.63 -16.61
N ALA A 234 -2.84 -1.59 -15.72
CA ALA A 234 -4.21 -2.00 -15.43
C ALA A 234 -5.01 -0.84 -14.81
N ALA A 235 -4.39 -0.07 -13.91
CA ALA A 235 -5.00 1.11 -13.30
C ALA A 235 -5.40 2.16 -14.35
N ARG A 236 -4.57 2.41 -15.36
CA ARG A 236 -4.91 3.33 -16.47
C ARG A 236 -6.15 2.91 -17.25
N GLN A 237 -6.36 1.61 -17.45
CA GLN A 237 -7.55 1.10 -18.15
C GLN A 237 -8.85 1.38 -17.37
N VAL A 238 -8.78 1.56 -16.04
CA VAL A 238 -9.95 1.89 -15.22
C VAL A 238 -10.57 3.22 -15.63
N GLN A 239 -9.75 4.19 -16.06
CA GLN A 239 -10.22 5.51 -16.52
C GLN A 239 -11.12 5.41 -17.76
N ASP A 240 -10.90 4.41 -18.62
CA ASP A 240 -11.70 4.19 -19.83
C ASP A 240 -13.01 3.42 -19.54
N ILE A 241 -13.05 2.64 -18.46
CA ILE A 241 -14.16 1.75 -18.09
C ILE A 241 -15.16 2.46 -17.15
N VAL A 242 -14.66 3.25 -16.21
CA VAL A 242 -15.47 3.97 -15.23
C VAL A 242 -15.76 5.37 -15.77
N THR A 243 -16.97 5.58 -16.27
CA THR A 243 -17.38 6.84 -16.94
C THR A 243 -18.35 7.70 -16.12
N ASP A 244 -18.80 7.21 -14.97
CA ASP A 244 -19.79 7.87 -14.09
C ASP A 244 -19.15 8.81 -13.05
N ARG A 245 -17.80 8.82 -12.95
CA ARG A 245 -17.03 9.68 -12.04
C ARG A 245 -15.63 9.95 -12.62
N ASN A 246 -14.91 10.91 -12.06
CA ASN A 246 -13.54 11.21 -12.47
C ASN A 246 -12.57 10.22 -11.81
N VAL A 247 -11.69 9.60 -12.59
CA VAL A 247 -10.67 8.68 -12.09
C VAL A 247 -9.28 9.23 -12.40
N PHE A 248 -8.45 9.38 -11.38
CA PHE A 248 -7.07 9.86 -11.46
C PHE A 248 -6.12 8.72 -11.09
N ILE A 249 -5.08 8.49 -11.90
CA ILE A 249 -4.08 7.45 -11.64
C ILE A 249 -2.80 8.11 -11.19
N ILE A 250 -2.47 7.96 -9.90
CA ILE A 250 -1.18 8.39 -9.38
C ILE A 250 -0.23 7.21 -9.61
N PRO A 251 0.80 7.31 -10.46
CA PRO A 251 1.57 6.17 -10.94
C PRO A 251 2.61 5.67 -9.91
N THR A 252 2.19 5.45 -8.67
CA THR A 252 3.02 4.86 -7.60
C THR A 252 3.45 3.45 -7.98
N LYS A 253 4.72 3.15 -7.76
CA LYS A 253 5.33 1.85 -8.08
C LYS A 253 5.74 1.05 -6.86
N SER A 254 5.75 1.67 -5.69
CA SER A 254 6.08 1.05 -4.42
C SER A 254 5.18 1.57 -3.31
N ILE A 255 5.14 0.84 -2.19
CA ILE A 255 4.35 1.23 -1.01
C ILE A 255 4.80 2.58 -0.44
N PRO A 256 6.11 2.87 -0.26
CA PRO A 256 6.55 4.18 0.23
C PRO A 256 6.14 5.35 -0.66
N GLN A 257 6.15 5.16 -1.99
CA GLN A 257 5.63 6.15 -2.93
C GLN A 257 4.12 6.40 -2.72
N GLY A 258 3.34 5.35 -2.44
CA GLY A 258 1.93 5.46 -2.09
C GLY A 258 1.68 6.31 -0.84
N ILE A 259 2.50 6.10 0.19
CA ILE A 259 2.42 6.87 1.44
C ILE A 259 2.79 8.34 1.19
N SER A 260 3.90 8.60 0.48
CA SER A 260 4.32 9.95 0.13
C SER A 260 3.25 10.70 -0.69
N ALA A 261 2.60 10.00 -1.63
CA ALA A 261 1.47 10.55 -2.37
C ALA A 261 0.33 10.98 -1.41
N LEU A 262 -0.03 10.16 -0.43
CA LEU A 262 -1.07 10.48 0.55
C LEU A 262 -0.69 11.63 1.49
N VAL A 263 0.60 11.77 1.84
CA VAL A 263 1.07 12.91 2.64
C VAL A 263 0.88 14.24 1.90
N ASN A 264 0.98 14.22 0.57
CA ASN A 264 0.79 15.37 -0.31
C ASN A 264 -0.67 15.60 -0.75
N TYR A 265 -1.60 14.75 -0.31
CA TYR A 265 -3.02 14.86 -0.64
C TYR A 265 -3.74 15.88 0.27
N ASN A 266 -4.56 16.74 -0.34
CA ASN A 266 -5.41 17.71 0.35
C ASN A 266 -6.91 17.39 0.15
N PRO A 267 -7.64 16.92 1.16
CA PRO A 267 -9.05 16.56 1.03
C PRO A 267 -9.99 17.72 0.69
N TYR A 268 -9.51 18.97 0.77
CA TYR A 268 -10.27 20.18 0.42
C TYR A 268 -9.76 20.86 -0.87
N GLY A 269 -8.76 20.27 -1.55
CA GLY A 269 -8.14 20.82 -2.75
C GLY A 269 -8.88 20.45 -4.04
N GLU A 270 -8.55 21.13 -5.14
CA GLU A 270 -9.07 20.78 -6.47
C GLU A 270 -8.49 19.45 -6.96
N ALA A 271 -9.27 18.68 -7.74
CA ALA A 271 -8.90 17.30 -8.07
C ALA A 271 -7.62 17.18 -8.91
N ASP A 272 -7.48 18.02 -9.94
CA ASP A 272 -6.27 18.08 -10.78
C ASP A 272 -5.03 18.58 -10.01
N GLU A 273 -5.22 19.46 -9.02
CA GLU A 273 -4.13 19.97 -8.20
C GLU A 273 -3.64 18.88 -7.24
N ASN A 274 -4.57 18.17 -6.60
CA ASN A 274 -4.25 16.99 -5.80
C ASN A 274 -3.48 15.95 -6.61
N ALA A 275 -3.96 15.60 -7.81
CA ALA A 275 -3.25 14.62 -8.64
C ALA A 275 -1.79 15.03 -8.93
N ARG A 276 -1.56 16.31 -9.22
CA ARG A 276 -0.18 16.82 -9.44
C ARG A 276 0.66 16.80 -8.16
N ASN A 277 0.13 17.26 -7.04
CA ASN A 277 0.85 17.27 -5.76
C ASN A 277 1.25 15.85 -5.32
N MET A 278 0.31 14.90 -5.48
CA MET A 278 0.57 13.48 -5.21
C MET A 278 1.65 12.90 -6.15
N GLU A 279 1.66 13.31 -7.42
CA GLU A 279 2.67 12.90 -8.42
C GLU A 279 4.06 13.50 -8.16
N GLU A 280 4.13 14.77 -7.73
CA GLU A 280 5.41 15.45 -7.45
C GLU A 280 6.19 14.77 -6.32
N GLY A 281 5.48 14.31 -5.28
CA GLY A 281 6.05 13.59 -4.14
C GLY A 281 6.74 12.28 -4.52
N LEU A 282 6.32 11.61 -5.61
CA LEU A 282 6.88 10.32 -6.03
C LEU A 282 8.38 10.39 -6.33
N SER A 283 8.84 11.52 -6.86
CA SER A 283 10.23 11.72 -7.29
C SER A 283 11.21 11.93 -6.14
N LEU A 284 10.69 12.22 -4.95
CA LEU A 284 11.48 12.43 -3.74
C LEU A 284 11.78 11.11 -3.02
N ILE A 285 10.96 10.09 -3.27
CA ILE A 285 11.11 8.77 -2.66
C ILE A 285 12.04 7.89 -3.48
N LYS A 286 13.04 7.33 -2.81
CA LYS A 286 13.77 6.17 -3.32
C LYS A 286 13.40 4.93 -2.53
N SER A 287 12.99 3.90 -3.25
CA SER A 287 12.51 2.64 -2.70
C SER A 287 13.55 1.53 -2.80
N GLY A 288 13.54 0.66 -1.80
CA GLY A 288 14.29 -0.59 -1.81
C GLY A 288 13.47 -1.72 -1.21
N GLU A 289 13.82 -2.95 -1.59
CA GLU A 289 13.08 -4.14 -1.18
C GLU A 289 14.05 -5.27 -0.88
N VAL A 290 13.71 -6.10 0.10
CA VAL A 290 14.43 -7.33 0.42
C VAL A 290 13.47 -8.49 0.26
N THR A 291 13.79 -9.40 -0.65
CA THR A 291 12.95 -10.57 -0.99
C THR A 291 13.83 -11.81 -1.13
N TYR A 292 13.27 -12.91 -1.64
CA TYR A 292 13.98 -14.16 -1.87
C TYR A 292 13.79 -14.67 -3.29
N ALA A 293 14.78 -15.40 -3.79
CA ALA A 293 14.73 -16.03 -5.09
C ALA A 293 13.89 -17.33 -5.04
N VAL A 294 12.81 -17.40 -5.80
CA VAL A 294 12.01 -18.64 -5.92
C VAL A 294 12.64 -19.70 -6.81
N ARG A 295 13.64 -19.33 -7.63
CA ARG A 295 14.32 -20.22 -8.57
C ARG A 295 15.73 -19.73 -8.88
N ASP A 296 16.54 -20.63 -9.43
CA ASP A 296 17.85 -20.29 -9.98
C ASP A 296 17.69 -19.35 -11.19
N SER A 297 18.52 -18.31 -11.26
CA SER A 297 18.53 -17.34 -12.35
C SER A 297 19.86 -16.59 -12.45
N GLN A 298 20.03 -15.78 -13.49
CA GLN A 298 21.18 -14.90 -13.64
C GLN A 298 20.69 -13.49 -13.97
N PHE A 299 21.17 -12.48 -13.25
CA PHE A 299 20.82 -11.07 -13.48
C PHE A 299 22.10 -10.25 -13.64
N GLY A 300 22.39 -9.80 -14.87
CA GLY A 300 23.68 -9.22 -15.20
C GLY A 300 24.81 -10.22 -14.93
N ASP A 301 25.75 -9.83 -14.07
CA ASP A 301 26.87 -10.68 -13.63
C ASP A 301 26.57 -11.47 -12.34
N LEU A 302 25.38 -11.32 -11.75
CA LEU A 302 24.98 -11.98 -10.51
C LEU A 302 24.35 -13.34 -10.80
N GLU A 303 24.94 -14.40 -10.24
CA GLU A 303 24.38 -15.75 -10.24
C GLU A 303 23.48 -15.91 -9.01
N ILE A 304 22.18 -16.15 -9.23
CA ILE A 304 21.16 -16.21 -8.19
C ILE A 304 20.68 -17.65 -8.07
N LYS A 305 20.70 -18.20 -6.85
CA LYS A 305 20.15 -19.53 -6.55
C LYS A 305 18.81 -19.42 -5.84
N ALA A 306 17.97 -20.42 -6.03
CA ALA A 306 16.74 -20.56 -5.27
C ALA A 306 17.03 -20.50 -3.76
N GLY A 307 16.27 -19.67 -3.06
CA GLY A 307 16.43 -19.38 -1.64
C GLY A 307 17.49 -18.32 -1.31
N ASP A 308 18.18 -17.74 -2.28
CA ASP A 308 19.01 -16.55 -2.03
C ASP A 308 18.13 -15.38 -1.59
N VAL A 309 18.65 -14.58 -0.66
CA VAL A 309 18.05 -13.29 -0.28
C VAL A 309 18.52 -12.24 -1.26
N LEU A 310 17.59 -11.47 -1.80
CA LEU A 310 17.80 -10.46 -2.83
C LEU A 310 17.51 -9.08 -2.26
N GLY A 311 18.38 -8.12 -2.56
CA GLY A 311 18.20 -6.71 -2.28
C GLY A 311 18.00 -5.93 -3.57
N LEU A 312 16.88 -5.24 -3.69
CA LEU A 312 16.49 -4.46 -4.84
C LEU A 312 16.49 -2.98 -4.47
N VAL A 313 16.88 -2.14 -5.42
CA VAL A 313 16.73 -0.68 -5.36
C VAL A 313 16.07 -0.24 -6.65
N GLU A 314 14.91 0.42 -6.55
CA GLU A 314 14.11 0.80 -7.73
C GLU A 314 13.85 -0.37 -8.70
N ASP A 315 13.37 -1.51 -8.18
CA ASP A 315 13.11 -2.77 -8.90
C ASP A 315 14.35 -3.46 -9.53
N ILE A 316 15.56 -2.94 -9.30
CA ILE A 316 16.80 -3.51 -9.84
C ILE A 316 17.52 -4.29 -8.74
N ILE A 317 17.82 -5.57 -9.00
CA ILE A 317 18.62 -6.39 -8.09
C ILE A 317 20.04 -5.83 -8.02
N GLN A 318 20.45 -5.39 -6.83
CA GLN A 318 21.76 -4.80 -6.54
C GLN A 318 22.58 -5.64 -5.56
N VAL A 319 21.91 -6.47 -4.76
CA VAL A 319 22.51 -7.25 -3.68
C VAL A 319 21.97 -8.68 -3.70
N THR A 320 22.84 -9.65 -3.46
CA THR A 320 22.50 -11.07 -3.33
C THR A 320 23.23 -11.66 -2.13
N GLY A 321 22.56 -12.41 -1.29
CA GLY A 321 23.16 -13.01 -0.10
C GLY A 321 22.35 -14.19 0.45
N LYS A 322 22.71 -14.60 1.67
CA LYS A 322 22.03 -15.69 2.39
C LYS A 322 21.34 -15.22 3.67
N GLU A 323 21.88 -14.18 4.30
CA GLU A 323 21.37 -13.66 5.56
C GLU A 323 20.54 -12.39 5.33
N ARG A 324 19.32 -12.38 5.89
CA ARG A 324 18.33 -11.31 5.67
C ARG A 324 18.84 -9.95 6.14
N LEU A 325 19.36 -9.90 7.36
CA LEU A 325 19.88 -8.67 7.97
C LEU A 325 21.05 -8.11 7.15
N GLN A 326 21.99 -8.97 6.73
CA GLN A 326 23.13 -8.53 5.92
C GLN A 326 22.66 -7.92 4.59
N VAL A 327 21.74 -8.59 3.88
CA VAL A 327 21.22 -8.09 2.61
C VAL A 327 20.43 -6.79 2.81
N ALA A 328 19.67 -6.64 3.90
CA ALA A 328 19.00 -5.39 4.26
C ALA A 328 20.00 -4.23 4.43
N GLN A 329 21.07 -4.44 5.21
CA GLN A 329 22.12 -3.43 5.44
C GLN A 329 22.84 -3.02 4.15
N GLU A 330 23.18 -3.99 3.30
CA GLU A 330 23.81 -3.73 2.00
C GLU A 330 22.84 -3.01 1.05
N THR A 331 21.56 -3.35 1.07
CA THR A 331 20.52 -2.69 0.26
C THR A 331 20.36 -1.23 0.65
N LEU A 332 20.22 -0.94 1.95
CA LEU A 332 20.18 0.42 2.48
C LEU A 332 21.44 1.19 2.05
N SER A 333 22.62 0.58 2.14
CA SER A 333 23.88 1.19 1.68
C SER A 333 23.84 1.56 0.18
N LYS A 334 23.25 0.73 -0.68
CA LYS A 334 23.02 1.04 -2.12
C LYS A 334 21.97 2.13 -2.34
N MET A 335 21.08 2.34 -1.37
CA MET A 335 20.11 3.42 -1.39
C MET A 335 20.73 4.78 -1.02
N ASN A 336 21.96 4.83 -0.50
CA ASN A 336 22.56 6.03 0.11
C ASN A 336 21.70 6.60 1.26
N TRP A 337 21.01 5.73 1.99
CA TRP A 337 20.04 6.09 3.02
C TRP A 337 20.56 7.12 4.05
N LYS A 338 21.87 7.12 4.34
CA LYS A 338 22.50 8.03 5.31
C LYS A 338 22.46 9.51 4.92
N GLU A 339 22.21 9.82 3.65
CA GLU A 339 22.14 11.18 3.11
C GLU A 339 20.73 11.80 3.18
N HIS A 340 19.76 11.02 3.65
CA HIS A 340 18.34 11.38 3.74
C HIS A 340 17.93 11.73 5.18
N ASP A 341 16.76 12.32 5.35
CA ASP A 341 16.26 12.75 6.66
C ASP A 341 15.35 11.69 7.29
N LEU A 342 14.61 10.93 6.46
CA LEU A 342 13.67 9.89 6.89
C LEU A 342 13.98 8.54 6.21
N LEU A 343 13.93 7.47 7.01
CA LEU A 343 13.91 6.09 6.55
C LEU A 343 12.65 5.40 7.09
N THR A 344 11.75 5.00 6.19
CA THR A 344 10.58 4.18 6.52
C THR A 344 10.85 2.72 6.18
N VAL A 345 10.55 1.82 7.10
CA VAL A 345 10.77 0.38 6.99
C VAL A 345 9.49 -0.38 7.28
N PHE A 346 9.06 -1.23 6.34
CA PHE A 346 8.01 -2.22 6.56
C PHE A 346 8.62 -3.61 6.62
N TYR A 347 8.33 -4.39 7.66
CA TYR A 347 8.79 -5.79 7.74
C TYR A 347 7.65 -6.79 7.51
N GLY A 348 7.98 -7.87 6.80
CA GLY A 348 7.03 -8.89 6.34
C GLY A 348 6.69 -9.94 7.39
N GLU A 349 5.76 -10.84 7.06
CA GLU A 349 5.28 -11.90 7.98
C GLU A 349 6.37 -12.87 8.43
N ASP A 350 7.39 -13.05 7.59
CA ASP A 350 8.53 -13.94 7.83
C ASP A 350 9.64 -13.31 8.68
N VAL A 351 9.49 -12.06 9.10
CA VAL A 351 10.44 -11.33 9.95
C VAL A 351 9.82 -11.16 11.33
N SER A 352 10.51 -11.68 12.35
CA SER A 352 10.05 -11.49 13.73
C SER A 352 10.29 -10.05 14.20
N GLU A 353 9.51 -9.62 15.19
CA GLU A 353 9.71 -8.32 15.85
C GLU A 353 11.15 -8.17 16.39
N GLU A 354 11.72 -9.23 16.96
CA GLU A 354 13.13 -9.25 17.40
C GLU A 354 14.12 -8.95 16.26
N GLN A 355 13.88 -9.49 15.06
CA GLN A 355 14.72 -9.25 13.88
C GLN A 355 14.52 -7.83 13.33
N ALA A 356 13.29 -7.31 13.39
CA ALA A 356 13.01 -5.94 12.99
C ALA A 356 13.67 -4.93 13.95
N GLU A 357 13.64 -5.20 15.25
CA GLU A 357 14.31 -4.40 16.27
C GLU A 357 15.85 -4.52 16.21
N GLU A 358 16.39 -5.67 15.78
CA GLU A 358 17.82 -5.79 15.47
C GLU A 358 18.24 -4.86 14.33
N LEU A 359 17.43 -4.78 13.27
CA LEU A 359 17.65 -3.83 12.17
C LEU A 359 17.53 -2.37 12.65
N ARG A 360 16.51 -2.06 13.46
CA ARG A 360 16.34 -0.73 14.08
C ARG A 360 17.58 -0.31 14.86
N ALA A 361 18.03 -1.15 15.78
CA ALA A 361 19.18 -0.85 16.63
C ALA A 361 20.46 -0.61 15.81
N TRP A 362 20.64 -1.34 14.71
CA TRP A 362 21.76 -1.11 13.79
C TRP A 362 21.62 0.25 13.06
N ILE A 363 20.43 0.57 12.54
CA ILE A 363 20.16 1.85 11.86
C ILE A 363 20.46 3.03 12.79
N GLU A 364 19.89 3.00 14.01
CA GLU A 364 20.05 4.07 15.01
C GLU A 364 21.52 4.24 15.44
N ALA A 365 22.30 3.16 15.48
CA ALA A 365 23.73 3.24 15.78
C ALA A 365 24.55 3.82 14.62
N GLU A 366 24.20 3.51 13.38
CA GLU A 366 24.94 3.89 12.18
C GLU A 366 24.65 5.30 11.66
N ALA A 367 23.44 5.82 11.89
CA ALA A 367 23.01 7.16 11.50
C ALA A 367 21.97 7.73 12.50
N PRO A 368 22.41 8.20 13.68
CA PRO A 368 21.50 8.70 14.71
C PRO A 368 20.72 9.97 14.34
N HIS A 369 21.10 10.62 13.24
CA HIS A 369 20.46 11.84 12.73
C HIS A 369 19.23 11.55 11.85
N ILE A 370 19.05 10.31 11.41
CA ILE A 370 17.94 9.90 10.54
C ILE A 370 16.75 9.53 11.40
N GLU A 371 15.58 10.04 11.03
CA GLU A 371 14.32 9.58 11.60
C GLU A 371 14.00 8.20 11.02
N LEU A 372 13.76 7.23 11.92
CA LEU A 372 13.44 5.86 11.54
C LEU A 372 11.99 5.55 11.92
N GLU A 373 11.19 5.28 10.90
CA GLU A 373 9.87 4.69 11.06
C GLU A 373 9.94 3.19 10.74
N LEU A 374 9.40 2.37 11.63
CA LEU A 374 9.36 0.91 11.46
C LEU A 374 7.94 0.43 11.72
N TYR A 375 7.37 -0.26 10.73
CA TYR A 375 5.99 -0.72 10.75
C TYR A 375 5.91 -2.23 10.48
N PRO A 376 5.04 -2.96 11.19
CA PRO A 376 4.65 -4.30 10.79
C PRO A 376 3.85 -4.20 9.49
N GLY A 377 4.41 -4.64 8.37
CA GLY A 377 3.72 -4.63 7.09
C GLY A 377 2.94 -5.93 6.82
N HIS A 378 3.41 -7.05 7.39
CA HIS A 378 2.82 -8.39 7.22
C HIS A 378 2.68 -8.81 5.74
N GLN A 379 3.56 -8.30 4.88
CA GLN A 379 3.60 -8.72 3.49
C GLN A 379 4.27 -10.11 3.35
N PRO A 380 3.76 -10.99 2.46
CA PRO A 380 4.23 -12.38 2.36
C PRO A 380 5.48 -12.59 1.49
N LEU A 381 5.75 -11.70 0.53
CA LEU A 381 6.83 -11.89 -0.46
C LEU A 381 8.09 -11.08 -0.19
N TYR A 382 8.04 -10.14 0.76
CA TYR A 382 9.15 -9.23 1.04
C TYR A 382 9.47 -9.23 2.52
N TYR A 383 10.71 -9.54 2.86
CA TYR A 383 11.19 -9.43 4.24
C TYR A 383 11.18 -7.98 4.70
N TYR A 384 11.64 -7.07 3.84
CA TYR A 384 11.65 -5.64 4.13
C TYR A 384 11.27 -4.82 2.89
N ILE A 385 10.56 -3.72 3.11
CA ILE A 385 10.37 -2.64 2.12
C ILE A 385 10.90 -1.36 2.77
N PHE A 386 11.70 -0.62 2.02
CA PHE A 386 12.35 0.60 2.46
C PHE A 386 11.89 1.79 1.60
N GLY A 387 11.65 2.93 2.24
CA GLY A 387 11.56 4.23 1.61
C GLY A 387 12.54 5.19 2.24
N VAL A 388 13.30 5.94 1.45
CA VAL A 388 14.12 7.06 1.92
C VAL A 388 13.73 8.34 1.20
N GLU A 389 13.70 9.44 1.94
CA GLU A 389 13.44 10.79 1.43
C GLU A 389 14.30 11.87 2.09
#